data_AF-A7NP39-F1
#
_entry.id   AF-A7NP39-F1
#
_cell.length_a   1.000
_cell.length_b   1.000
_cell.length_c   1.000
_cell.angle_alpha   90.00
_cell.angle_beta   90.00
_cell.angle_gamma   90.00
#
_symmetry.space_group_name_H-M   'P 1'
#
loop_
_entity.id
_entity.type
_entity.pdbx_description
1 polymer ?
#
loop_
_entity_poly.entity_id
_entity_poly.type
_entity_poly.pdbx_seq_one_letter_code
_entity_poly.pdbx_strand_id
1 'polypeptide(L)'
;MQQSSMSTQAMPRVSAEASVGNVRRRNIPYECADIDRQTIAGMDLSLLQQHCQIESDRFFRGQPHDTRFAYELFRRALVERCEAAWEMLFYQYRALVESWVRRSSAFSSTGESSDYFVGAVFARFWQAITPERFASFPTLGSLLHYLQMCASCVVIDCARAQSWAEVIPEALTRGFDGMIDAPDEEAIDRVSREEFWHSINALLAGDAERCVIYHSFIMGRKPGEIYEMRRDLFESVTEVYNVKRNILGRLSRNRELRRMAGMSAS
;
A
#
# COMPACT_ATOMS: atom_id res chain seq x y z
N MET A 1 -26.60 -18.05 -57.74
CA MET A 1 -25.84 -18.19 -56.48
C MET A 1 -25.76 -16.83 -55.82
N GLN A 2 -26.64 -16.60 -54.83
CA GLN A 2 -26.69 -15.38 -54.03
C GLN A 2 -25.60 -15.45 -52.95
N GLN A 3 -24.75 -14.43 -52.88
CA GLN A 3 -23.86 -14.19 -51.74
C GLN A 3 -24.59 -13.23 -50.79
N SER A 4 -24.97 -13.74 -49.62
CA SER A 4 -25.51 -12.97 -48.51
C SER A 4 -24.34 -12.43 -47.67
N SER A 5 -24.09 -11.13 -47.74
CA SER A 5 -23.23 -10.41 -46.80
C SER A 5 -24.08 -9.80 -45.69
N MET A 6 -23.90 -10.28 -44.46
CA MET A 6 -24.55 -9.76 -43.27
C MET A 6 -24.03 -8.37 -42.90
N SER A 7 -24.97 -7.43 -42.79
CA SER A 7 -24.79 -6.07 -42.29
C SER A 7 -24.32 -6.06 -40.84
N THR A 8 -23.13 -5.52 -40.58
CA THR A 8 -22.67 -5.15 -39.23
C THR A 8 -23.18 -3.74 -38.92
N GLN A 9 -24.13 -3.66 -37.99
CA GLN A 9 -24.77 -2.43 -37.57
C GLN A 9 -23.81 -1.59 -36.71
N ALA A 10 -23.52 -0.37 -37.16
CA ALA A 10 -22.66 0.60 -36.50
C ALA A 10 -23.31 1.14 -35.21
N MET A 11 -22.57 1.12 -34.11
CA MET A 11 -22.91 1.80 -32.85
C MET A 11 -22.90 3.33 -33.04
N PRO A 12 -23.91 4.06 -32.55
CA PRO A 12 -23.94 5.51 -32.66
C PRO A 12 -22.97 6.16 -31.67
N ARG A 13 -22.11 7.05 -32.18
CA ARG A 13 -21.34 8.03 -31.40
C ARG A 13 -22.32 8.96 -30.67
N VAL A 14 -22.28 8.96 -29.34
CA VAL A 14 -22.95 10.00 -28.55
C VAL A 14 -22.00 11.18 -28.42
N SER A 15 -22.38 12.28 -29.06
CA SER A 15 -21.68 13.56 -29.07
C SER A 15 -21.55 14.14 -27.66
N ALA A 16 -20.32 14.54 -27.32
CA ALA A 16 -20.00 15.31 -26.14
C ALA A 16 -20.29 16.79 -26.43
N GLU A 17 -21.44 17.29 -26.00
CA GLU A 17 -21.70 18.73 -25.85
C GLU A 17 -22.88 18.93 -24.90
N ALA A 18 -22.57 19.10 -23.61
CA ALA A 18 -23.52 19.58 -22.61
C ALA A 18 -22.79 20.52 -21.65
N SER A 19 -22.84 21.80 -22.01
CA SER A 19 -22.90 23.00 -21.17
C SER A 19 -22.36 22.88 -19.74
N VAL A 20 -21.22 23.53 -19.48
CA VAL A 20 -20.67 23.80 -18.15
C VAL A 20 -21.57 24.84 -17.46
N GLY A 21 -22.71 24.36 -16.95
CA GLY A 21 -23.56 25.08 -16.02
C GLY A 21 -22.90 25.06 -14.64
N ASN A 22 -22.51 26.25 -14.17
CA ASN A 22 -21.88 26.48 -12.87
C ASN A 22 -22.86 26.13 -11.73
N VAL A 23 -22.96 24.85 -11.38
CA VAL A 23 -23.76 24.37 -10.24
C VAL A 23 -23.02 24.80 -8.97
N ARG A 24 -23.47 25.92 -8.38
CA ARG A 24 -23.25 26.22 -6.96
C ARG A 24 -23.49 24.94 -6.17
N ARG A 25 -22.42 24.29 -5.71
CA ARG A 25 -22.48 23.11 -4.84
C ARG A 25 -23.26 23.53 -3.59
N ARG A 26 -24.55 23.21 -3.54
CA ARG A 26 -25.31 23.26 -2.30
C ARG A 26 -24.61 22.29 -1.35
N ASN A 27 -24.16 22.83 -0.22
CA ASN A 27 -23.56 22.06 0.87
C ASN A 27 -24.67 21.20 1.49
N ILE A 28 -24.92 20.02 0.91
CA ILE A 28 -25.78 19.01 1.54
C ILE A 28 -24.94 18.46 2.70
N PRO A 29 -25.40 18.53 3.96
CA PRO A 29 -24.71 17.92 5.08
C PRO A 29 -24.47 16.45 4.76
N TYR A 30 -23.21 16.04 4.78
CA TYR A 30 -22.85 14.65 4.56
C TYR A 30 -23.35 13.85 5.77
N GLU A 31 -24.35 13.00 5.55
CA GLU A 31 -25.19 12.35 6.56
C GLU A 31 -24.42 11.52 7.62
N CYS A 32 -23.21 11.04 7.30
CA CYS A 32 -22.36 10.34 8.26
C CYS A 32 -21.41 11.25 9.07
N ALA A 33 -21.39 12.57 8.80
CA ALA A 33 -20.55 13.51 9.55
C ALA A 33 -20.89 13.53 11.05
N ASP A 34 -22.16 13.28 11.39
CA ASP A 34 -22.69 13.38 12.76
C ASP A 34 -22.49 12.09 13.58
N ILE A 35 -22.03 10.99 12.97
CA ILE A 35 -21.77 9.74 13.67
C ILE A 35 -20.43 9.84 14.40
N ASP A 36 -20.42 9.66 15.72
CA ASP A 36 -19.20 9.71 16.53
C ASP A 36 -18.38 8.41 16.46
N ARG A 37 -17.12 8.45 16.91
CA ARG A 37 -16.23 7.28 16.87
C ARG A 37 -16.71 6.13 17.77
N GLN A 38 -17.37 6.45 18.88
CA GLN A 38 -17.83 5.43 19.84
C GLN A 38 -18.99 4.62 19.26
N THR A 39 -19.88 5.28 18.53
CA THR A 39 -20.98 4.65 17.80
C THR A 39 -20.44 3.73 16.72
N ILE A 40 -19.46 4.19 15.93
CA ILE A 40 -18.80 3.36 14.91
C ILE A 40 -18.15 2.12 15.56
N ALA A 41 -17.44 2.31 16.67
CA ALA A 41 -16.82 1.21 17.42
C ALA A 41 -17.84 0.19 17.95
N GLY A 42 -19.06 0.63 18.27
CA GLY A 42 -20.16 -0.23 18.72
C GLY A 42 -21.03 -0.84 17.61
N MET A 43 -20.81 -0.50 16.33
CA MET A 43 -21.64 -1.03 15.22
C MET A 43 -21.49 -2.54 15.06
N ASP A 44 -22.56 -3.21 14.68
CA ASP A 44 -22.47 -4.59 14.20
C ASP A 44 -21.58 -4.68 12.95
N LEU A 45 -20.89 -5.80 12.78
CA LEU A 45 -19.95 -6.00 11.68
C LEU A 45 -20.63 -5.90 10.31
N SER A 46 -21.88 -6.36 10.18
CA SER A 46 -22.66 -6.29 8.94
C SER A 46 -22.99 -4.85 8.56
N LEU A 47 -23.35 -4.03 9.56
CA LEU A 47 -23.63 -2.61 9.36
C LEU A 47 -22.35 -1.84 9.01
N LEU A 48 -21.24 -2.16 9.68
CA LEU A 48 -19.92 -1.58 9.39
C LEU A 48 -19.49 -1.89 7.96
N GLN A 49 -19.69 -3.12 7.48
CA GLN A 49 -19.40 -3.53 6.11
C GLN A 49 -20.22 -2.73 5.10
N GLN A 50 -21.52 -2.55 5.35
CA GLN A 50 -22.39 -1.76 4.49
C GLN A 50 -21.89 -0.31 4.36
N HIS A 51 -21.54 0.33 5.49
CA HIS A 51 -20.94 1.67 5.46
C HIS A 51 -19.61 1.69 4.68
N CYS A 52 -18.73 0.71 4.90
CA CYS A 52 -17.46 0.62 4.16
C CYS A 52 -17.66 0.56 2.63
N GLN A 53 -18.68 -0.17 2.16
CA GLN A 53 -19.00 -0.23 0.73
C GLN A 53 -19.50 1.11 0.20
N ILE A 54 -20.48 1.72 0.88
CA ILE A 54 -21.05 3.01 0.50
C ILE A 54 -19.95 4.08 0.42
N GLU A 55 -19.06 4.12 1.42
CA GLU A 55 -17.98 5.10 1.47
C GLU A 55 -16.89 4.84 0.43
N SER A 56 -16.61 3.58 0.12
CA SER A 56 -15.71 3.23 -0.98
C SER A 56 -16.28 3.68 -2.33
N ASP A 57 -17.56 3.44 -2.58
CA ASP A 57 -18.24 3.88 -3.81
C ASP A 57 -18.24 5.41 -3.96
N ARG A 58 -18.49 6.14 -2.87
CA ARG A 58 -18.40 7.61 -2.85
C ARG A 58 -16.99 8.08 -3.17
N PHE A 59 -15.97 7.44 -2.60
CA PHE A 59 -14.57 7.72 -2.90
C PHE A 59 -14.27 7.56 -4.40
N PHE A 60 -14.67 6.44 -5.02
CA PHE A 60 -14.45 6.21 -6.45
C PHE A 60 -15.20 7.20 -7.36
N ARG A 61 -16.32 7.74 -6.89
CA ARG A 61 -17.09 8.80 -7.59
C ARG A 61 -16.59 10.22 -7.31
N GLY A 62 -15.52 10.38 -6.53
CA GLY A 62 -14.97 11.69 -6.15
C GLY A 62 -15.89 12.50 -5.23
N GLN A 63 -16.80 11.83 -4.52
CA GLN A 63 -17.74 12.45 -3.59
C GLN A 63 -17.13 12.53 -2.17
N PRO A 64 -17.65 13.42 -1.30
CA PRO A 64 -17.32 13.37 0.12
C PRO A 64 -17.60 11.98 0.68
N HIS A 65 -16.63 11.44 1.40
CA HIS A 65 -16.65 10.09 1.97
C HIS A 65 -15.99 10.10 3.34
N ASP A 66 -16.30 9.08 4.15
CA ASP A 66 -15.77 8.92 5.50
C ASP A 66 -14.93 7.65 5.64
N THR A 67 -13.67 7.85 5.97
CA THR A 67 -12.70 6.77 6.12
C THR A 67 -12.75 6.10 7.50
N ARG A 68 -13.51 6.65 8.46
CA ARG A 68 -13.60 6.14 9.84
C ARG A 68 -14.19 4.72 9.91
N PHE A 69 -15.16 4.39 9.06
CA PHE A 69 -15.76 3.05 9.01
C PHE A 69 -14.74 1.98 8.59
N ALA A 70 -14.04 2.23 7.48
CA ALA A 70 -12.99 1.33 7.02
C ALA A 70 -11.82 1.27 8.00
N TYR A 71 -11.46 2.38 8.65
CA TYR A 71 -10.44 2.36 9.71
C TYR A 71 -10.84 1.46 10.89
N GLU A 72 -12.10 1.50 11.33
CA GLU A 72 -12.60 0.61 12.37
C GLU A 72 -12.60 -0.86 11.93
N LEU A 73 -12.93 -1.14 10.67
CA LEU A 73 -12.83 -2.50 10.12
C LEU A 73 -11.39 -3.05 10.22
N PHE A 74 -10.40 -2.23 9.86
CA PHE A 74 -8.98 -2.59 10.04
C PHE A 74 -8.60 -2.78 11.51
N ARG A 75 -9.12 -1.94 12.43
CA ARG A 75 -8.86 -2.08 13.86
C ARG A 75 -9.40 -3.41 14.38
N ARG A 76 -10.64 -3.78 14.09
CA ARG A 76 -11.23 -5.06 14.51
C ARG A 76 -10.48 -6.25 13.93
N ALA A 77 -10.12 -6.18 12.65
CA ALA A 77 -9.34 -7.23 12.02
C ALA A 77 -7.95 -7.39 12.69
N LEU A 78 -7.17 -6.31 12.79
CA LEU A 78 -5.75 -6.40 13.14
C LEU A 78 -5.48 -6.36 14.66
N VAL A 79 -6.27 -5.61 15.42
CA VAL A 79 -6.09 -5.45 16.88
C VAL A 79 -6.84 -6.53 17.63
N GLU A 80 -8.11 -6.74 17.33
CA GLU A 80 -8.96 -7.73 18.02
C GLU A 80 -8.80 -9.13 17.43
N ARG A 81 -8.05 -9.27 16.33
CA ARG A 81 -7.86 -10.54 15.60
C ARG A 81 -9.20 -11.17 15.19
N CYS A 82 -10.19 -10.35 14.89
CA CYS A 82 -11.51 -10.81 14.46
C CYS A 82 -11.43 -11.38 13.02
N GLU A 83 -11.57 -12.70 12.88
CA GLU A 83 -11.49 -13.39 11.59
C GLU A 83 -12.57 -12.92 10.60
N ALA A 84 -13.80 -12.69 11.07
CA ALA A 84 -14.88 -12.19 10.21
C ALA A 84 -14.58 -10.78 9.66
N ALA A 85 -14.01 -9.89 10.50
CA ALA A 85 -13.58 -8.57 10.05
C ALA A 85 -12.41 -8.66 9.06
N TRP A 86 -11.50 -9.60 9.29
CA TRP A 86 -10.38 -9.88 8.37
C TRP A 86 -10.86 -10.37 7.01
N GLU A 87 -11.81 -11.31 6.98
CA GLU A 87 -12.40 -11.83 5.75
C GLU A 87 -13.05 -10.69 4.93
N MET A 88 -13.84 -9.83 5.58
CA MET A 88 -14.44 -8.66 4.94
C MET A 88 -13.39 -7.69 4.39
N LEU A 89 -12.33 -7.43 5.16
CA LEU A 89 -11.21 -6.60 4.72
C LEU A 89 -10.53 -7.20 3.49
N PHE A 90 -10.24 -8.50 3.50
CA PHE A 90 -9.64 -9.19 2.37
C PHE A 90 -10.49 -9.04 1.10
N TYR A 91 -11.79 -9.34 1.16
CA TYR A 91 -12.67 -9.21 -0.01
C TYR A 91 -12.81 -7.77 -0.50
N GLN A 92 -12.80 -6.78 0.39
CA GLN A 92 -12.92 -5.38 -0.01
C GLN A 92 -11.69 -4.88 -0.75
N TYR A 93 -10.50 -5.25 -0.28
CA TYR A 93 -9.24 -4.66 -0.77
C TYR A 93 -8.47 -5.58 -1.73
N ARG A 94 -8.92 -6.83 -1.98
CA ARG A 94 -8.23 -7.76 -2.88
C ARG A 94 -7.97 -7.19 -4.27
N ALA A 95 -8.97 -6.56 -4.89
CA ALA A 95 -8.85 -6.04 -6.26
C ALA A 95 -7.87 -4.86 -6.31
N LEU A 96 -7.82 -4.05 -5.24
CA LEU A 96 -6.87 -2.95 -5.11
C LEU A 96 -5.44 -3.49 -5.00
N VAL A 97 -5.22 -4.48 -4.14
CA VAL A 97 -3.91 -5.14 -3.98
C VAL A 97 -3.47 -5.83 -5.26
N GLU A 98 -4.36 -6.57 -5.92
CA GLU A 98 -4.09 -7.21 -7.21
C GLU A 98 -3.64 -6.18 -8.25
N SER A 99 -4.28 -5.01 -8.27
CA SER A 99 -3.89 -3.92 -9.16
C SER A 99 -2.47 -3.39 -8.86
N TRP A 100 -2.06 -3.34 -7.60
CA TRP A 100 -0.70 -2.94 -7.21
C TRP A 100 0.33 -3.97 -7.65
N VAL A 101 0.04 -5.26 -7.41
CA VAL A 101 0.89 -6.38 -7.83
C VAL A 101 1.11 -6.34 -9.34
N ARG A 102 0.04 -6.26 -10.14
CA ARG A 102 0.13 -6.23 -11.61
C ARG A 102 0.86 -5.02 -12.17
N ARG A 103 0.88 -3.89 -11.46
CA ARG A 103 1.64 -2.68 -11.86
C ARG A 103 3.12 -2.76 -11.50
N SER A 104 3.54 -3.71 -10.67
CA SER A 104 4.94 -3.89 -10.33
C SER A 104 5.71 -4.40 -11.55
N SER A 105 6.80 -3.74 -11.93
CA SER A 105 7.64 -4.17 -13.05
C SER A 105 8.28 -5.55 -12.81
N ALA A 106 8.49 -5.92 -11.54
CA ALA A 106 9.05 -7.20 -11.15
C ALA A 106 8.03 -8.35 -11.24
N PHE A 107 6.73 -8.06 -11.38
CA PHE A 107 5.69 -9.11 -11.45
C PHE A 107 5.87 -9.99 -12.68
N SER A 108 6.15 -9.39 -13.85
CA SER A 108 6.30 -10.13 -15.11
C SER A 108 7.46 -11.14 -15.10
N SER A 109 8.50 -10.90 -14.31
CA SER A 109 9.63 -11.84 -14.18
C SER A 109 9.35 -13.00 -13.23
N THR A 110 8.25 -12.96 -12.45
CA THR A 110 8.00 -13.97 -11.41
C THR A 110 7.38 -15.27 -11.92
N GLY A 111 6.68 -15.27 -13.05
CA GLY A 111 5.90 -16.43 -13.51
C GLY A 111 4.71 -16.84 -12.62
N GLU A 112 4.55 -16.21 -11.46
CA GLU A 112 3.51 -16.50 -10.47
C GLU A 112 2.19 -15.77 -10.76
N SER A 113 1.10 -16.33 -10.24
CA SER A 113 -0.22 -15.71 -10.37
C SER A 113 -0.36 -14.45 -9.50
N SER A 114 -1.20 -13.51 -9.92
CA SER A 114 -1.52 -12.34 -9.09
C SER A 114 -2.24 -12.73 -7.80
N ASP A 115 -3.07 -13.77 -7.82
CA ASP A 115 -3.79 -14.26 -6.64
C ASP A 115 -2.83 -14.81 -5.56
N TYR A 116 -1.75 -15.50 -5.97
CA TYR A 116 -0.69 -15.93 -5.07
C TYR A 116 -0.10 -14.74 -4.29
N PHE A 117 0.26 -13.67 -5.00
CA PHE A 117 0.80 -12.47 -4.36
C PHE A 117 -0.23 -11.77 -3.49
N VAL A 118 -1.49 -11.67 -3.92
CA VAL A 118 -2.56 -11.08 -3.09
C VAL A 118 -2.63 -11.79 -1.74
N GLY A 119 -2.68 -13.13 -1.74
CA GLY A 119 -2.67 -13.93 -0.51
C GLY A 119 -1.44 -13.65 0.35
N ALA A 120 -0.24 -13.69 -0.23
CA ALA A 120 1.02 -13.46 0.47
C ALA A 120 1.13 -12.04 1.06
N VAL A 121 0.58 -11.03 0.38
CA VAL A 121 0.53 -9.64 0.86
C VAL A 121 -0.35 -9.50 2.08
N PHE A 122 -1.56 -10.06 2.05
CA PHE A 122 -2.45 -10.04 3.19
C PHE A 122 -1.90 -10.86 4.35
N ALA A 123 -1.31 -12.03 4.10
CA ALA A 123 -0.63 -12.82 5.13
C ALA A 123 0.50 -12.02 5.80
N ARG A 124 1.36 -11.37 5.01
CA ARG A 124 2.42 -10.51 5.54
C ARG A 124 1.87 -9.33 6.33
N PHE A 125 0.80 -8.70 5.86
CA PHE A 125 0.15 -7.58 6.54
C PHE A 125 -0.45 -8.01 7.89
N TRP A 126 -1.12 -9.16 7.94
CA TRP A 126 -1.69 -9.74 9.16
C TRP A 126 -0.64 -9.99 10.23
N GLN A 127 0.50 -10.57 9.84
CA GLN A 127 1.61 -10.85 10.76
C GLN A 127 2.35 -9.58 11.20
N ALA A 128 2.47 -8.62 10.28
CA ALA A 128 3.27 -7.42 10.51
C ALA A 128 2.62 -6.41 11.46
N ILE A 129 1.28 -6.33 11.51
CA ILE A 129 0.57 -5.35 12.34
C ILE A 129 0.17 -6.01 13.67
N THR A 130 0.88 -5.67 14.74
CA THR A 130 0.45 -5.98 16.12
C THR A 130 -0.46 -4.87 16.67
N PRO A 131 -1.21 -5.10 17.77
CA PRO A 131 -1.98 -4.05 18.43
C PRO A 131 -1.16 -2.77 18.73
N GLU A 132 0.07 -2.93 19.21
CA GLU A 132 0.97 -1.83 19.54
C GLU A 132 1.40 -1.09 18.28
N ARG A 133 1.71 -1.85 17.22
CA ARG A 133 2.11 -1.29 15.94
C ARG A 133 0.96 -0.56 15.26
N PHE A 134 -0.28 -1.03 15.43
CA PHE A 134 -1.47 -0.40 14.88
C PHE A 134 -1.63 1.05 15.37
N ALA A 135 -1.26 1.34 16.62
CA ALA A 135 -1.30 2.70 17.17
C ALA A 135 -0.40 3.70 16.41
N SER A 136 0.63 3.20 15.70
CA SER A 136 1.46 4.03 14.83
C SER A 136 0.74 4.47 13.56
N PHE A 137 -0.42 3.89 13.22
CA PHE A 137 -1.21 4.18 12.02
C PHE A 137 -2.50 4.95 12.35
N PRO A 138 -2.48 6.29 12.41
CA PRO A 138 -3.63 7.07 12.87
C PRO A 138 -4.72 7.25 11.80
N THR A 139 -4.50 6.81 10.56
CA THR A 139 -5.45 6.97 9.44
C THR A 139 -5.51 5.74 8.55
N LEU A 140 -6.65 5.55 7.87
CA LEU A 140 -6.82 4.50 6.86
C LEU A 140 -5.77 4.61 5.74
N GLY A 141 -5.45 5.83 5.31
CA GLY A 141 -4.42 6.05 4.29
C GLY A 141 -3.06 5.49 4.67
N SER A 142 -2.66 5.62 5.95
CA SER A 142 -1.39 5.05 6.43
C SER A 142 -1.38 3.51 6.46
N LEU A 143 -2.52 2.88 6.76
CA LEU A 143 -2.67 1.43 6.69
C LEU A 143 -2.64 0.92 5.25
N LEU A 144 -3.37 1.57 4.34
CA LEU A 144 -3.39 1.21 2.92
C LEU A 144 -2.03 1.40 2.26
N HIS A 145 -1.29 2.45 2.63
CA HIS A 145 0.07 2.63 2.17
C HIS A 145 0.99 1.52 2.68
N TYR A 146 0.88 1.11 3.95
CA TYR A 146 1.67 0.00 4.47
C TYR A 146 1.32 -1.32 3.76
N LEU A 147 0.05 -1.57 3.48
CA LEU A 147 -0.39 -2.72 2.68
C LEU A 147 0.18 -2.68 1.25
N GLN A 148 0.22 -1.50 0.61
CA GLN A 148 0.86 -1.32 -0.70
C GLN A 148 2.38 -1.57 -0.65
N MET A 149 3.04 -1.18 0.44
CA MET A 149 4.45 -1.51 0.67
C MET A 149 4.66 -3.02 0.80
N CYS A 150 3.79 -3.72 1.53
CA CYS A 150 3.79 -5.19 1.57
C CYS A 150 3.66 -5.79 0.16
N ALA A 151 2.77 -5.26 -0.68
CA ALA A 151 2.63 -5.68 -2.08
C ALA A 151 3.93 -5.52 -2.89
N SER A 152 4.61 -4.39 -2.72
CA SER A 152 5.87 -4.15 -3.42
C SER A 152 6.97 -5.10 -2.92
N CYS A 153 7.07 -5.28 -1.60
CA CYS A 153 8.06 -6.17 -0.99
C CYS A 153 7.89 -7.62 -1.44
N VAL A 154 6.69 -8.20 -1.33
CA VAL A 154 6.48 -9.63 -1.65
C VAL A 154 6.82 -9.92 -3.13
N VAL A 155 6.46 -9.03 -4.06
CA VAL A 155 6.79 -9.21 -5.48
C VAL A 155 8.30 -9.10 -5.74
N ILE A 156 8.97 -8.13 -5.11
CA ILE A 156 10.43 -7.95 -5.26
C ILE A 156 11.20 -9.13 -4.63
N ASP A 157 10.79 -9.57 -3.44
CA ASP A 157 11.41 -10.67 -2.72
C ASP A 157 11.31 -11.98 -3.54
N CYS A 158 10.15 -12.25 -4.15
CA CYS A 158 9.97 -13.39 -5.05
C CYS A 158 10.84 -13.31 -6.32
N ALA A 159 10.86 -12.16 -7.00
CA ALA A 159 11.71 -11.97 -8.19
C ALA A 159 13.20 -12.14 -7.87
N ARG A 160 13.63 -11.71 -6.66
CA ARG A 160 15.00 -11.93 -6.19
C ARG A 160 15.30 -13.40 -5.96
N ALA A 161 14.45 -14.12 -5.24
CA ALA A 161 14.65 -15.55 -4.95
C ALA A 161 14.81 -16.37 -6.24
N GLN A 162 14.02 -16.06 -7.28
CA GLN A 162 14.13 -16.72 -8.58
C GLN A 162 15.41 -16.36 -9.33
N SER A 163 15.82 -15.08 -9.33
CA SER A 163 17.09 -14.69 -9.94
C SER A 163 18.30 -15.35 -9.26
N TRP A 164 18.21 -15.65 -7.96
CA TRP A 164 19.25 -16.38 -7.24
C TRP A 164 19.23 -17.88 -7.55
N ALA A 165 18.04 -18.47 -7.74
CA ALA A 165 17.89 -19.85 -8.17
C ALA A 165 18.47 -20.11 -9.58
N GLU A 166 18.42 -19.14 -10.49
CA GLU A 166 19.05 -19.22 -11.81
C GLU A 166 20.59 -19.16 -11.77
N VAL A 167 21.17 -18.54 -10.71
CA VAL A 167 22.61 -18.34 -10.57
C VAL A 167 23.31 -19.54 -9.89
N ILE A 168 22.58 -20.39 -9.18
CA ILE A 168 23.11 -21.54 -8.45
C ILE A 168 22.76 -22.86 -9.18
N PRO A 169 23.72 -23.75 -9.49
CA PRO A 169 23.45 -25.00 -10.20
C PRO A 169 22.37 -25.87 -9.55
N GLU A 170 21.47 -26.42 -10.38
CA GLU A 170 20.29 -27.25 -10.02
C GLU A 170 20.57 -28.44 -9.07
N ALA A 171 21.84 -28.84 -8.92
CA ALA A 171 22.26 -29.89 -8.00
C ALA A 171 22.19 -29.49 -6.51
N LEU A 172 22.16 -28.19 -6.19
CA LEU A 172 22.06 -27.69 -4.81
C LEU A 172 20.63 -27.28 -4.40
N THR A 173 19.71 -27.11 -5.35
CA THR A 173 18.33 -26.68 -5.08
C THR A 173 17.40 -27.79 -4.60
N ARG A 174 17.72 -29.09 -4.80
CA ARG A 174 16.91 -30.20 -4.26
C ARG A 174 16.88 -30.30 -2.73
N GLY A 175 17.70 -29.54 -2.02
CA GLY A 175 17.65 -29.42 -0.55
C GLY A 175 16.87 -28.19 -0.04
N PHE A 176 16.49 -27.26 -0.91
CA PHE A 176 15.88 -25.97 -0.53
C PHE A 176 14.35 -26.01 -0.43
N ASP A 177 13.71 -27.02 -1.02
CA ASP A 177 12.24 -27.16 -1.07
C ASP A 177 11.60 -27.50 0.29
N GLY A 178 12.41 -27.60 1.36
CA GLY A 178 11.99 -27.84 2.74
C GLY A 178 12.48 -26.81 3.77
N MET A 179 13.14 -25.72 3.36
CA MET A 179 13.59 -24.65 4.26
C MET A 179 12.66 -23.44 4.17
N ILE A 180 11.40 -23.63 4.52
CA ILE A 180 10.54 -22.49 4.89
C ILE A 180 10.82 -22.25 6.38
N ASP A 181 11.57 -21.18 6.67
CA ASP A 181 12.03 -20.73 7.99
C ASP A 181 12.97 -21.66 8.75
N ALA A 182 14.24 -21.70 8.36
CA ALA A 182 15.29 -21.96 9.34
C ALA A 182 15.40 -20.73 10.27
N PRO A 183 15.30 -20.88 11.60
CA PRO A 183 15.33 -19.76 12.55
C PRO A 183 16.60 -18.90 12.45
N ASP A 184 17.70 -19.46 11.93
CA ASP A 184 18.95 -18.75 11.67
C ASP A 184 18.86 -17.81 10.46
N GLU A 185 18.11 -18.17 9.41
CA GLU A 185 17.97 -17.35 8.20
C GLU A 185 17.06 -16.14 8.45
N GLU A 186 15.98 -16.33 9.24
CA GLU A 186 15.15 -15.22 9.65
C GLU A 186 15.85 -14.32 10.69
N ALA A 187 16.70 -14.86 11.55
CA ALA A 187 17.56 -14.05 12.43
C ALA A 187 18.55 -13.22 11.61
N ILE A 188 19.16 -13.78 10.56
CA ILE A 188 20.07 -13.08 9.65
C ILE A 188 19.33 -12.00 8.85
N ASP A 189 18.12 -12.26 8.34
CA ASP A 189 17.32 -11.24 7.63
C ASP A 189 16.88 -10.11 8.56
N ARG A 190 16.52 -10.42 9.82
CA ARG A 190 16.20 -9.40 10.84
C ARG A 190 17.41 -8.52 11.16
N VAL A 191 18.58 -9.11 11.39
CA VAL A 191 19.83 -8.36 11.65
C VAL A 191 20.19 -7.50 10.44
N SER A 192 20.12 -8.05 9.24
CA SER A 192 20.36 -7.31 7.98
C SER A 192 19.40 -6.13 7.80
N ARG A 193 18.12 -6.30 8.14
CA ARG A 193 17.12 -5.23 8.09
C ARG A 193 17.37 -4.15 9.14
N GLU A 194 17.77 -4.52 10.35
CA GLU A 194 18.13 -3.57 11.41
C GLU A 194 19.38 -2.77 11.01
N GLU A 195 20.42 -3.42 10.48
CA GLU A 195 21.62 -2.77 9.96
C GLU A 195 21.32 -1.84 8.80
N PHE A 196 20.40 -2.23 7.90
CA PHE A 196 19.94 -1.39 6.80
C PHE A 196 19.22 -0.13 7.30
N TRP A 197 18.30 -0.26 8.26
CA TRP A 197 17.62 0.89 8.86
C TRP A 197 18.55 1.76 9.70
N HIS A 198 19.52 1.17 10.39
CA HIS A 198 20.56 1.89 11.11
C HIS A 198 21.40 2.73 10.14
N SER A 199 21.79 2.14 9.01
CA SER A 199 22.55 2.82 7.95
C SER A 199 21.75 3.96 7.30
N ILE A 200 20.45 3.76 7.04
CA ILE A 200 19.57 4.85 6.58
C ILE A 200 19.55 5.97 7.63
N ASN A 201 19.29 5.65 8.91
CA ASN A 201 19.18 6.65 9.98
C ASN A 201 20.49 7.42 10.22
N ALA A 202 21.64 6.78 10.05
CA ALA A 202 22.96 7.41 10.13
C ALA A 202 23.19 8.42 9.00
N LEU A 203 22.55 8.21 7.84
CA LEU A 203 22.65 9.08 6.67
C LEU A 203 21.58 10.18 6.63
N LEU A 204 20.64 10.22 7.59
CA LEU A 204 19.64 11.27 7.72
C LEU A 204 20.16 12.39 8.63
N ALA A 205 20.20 13.60 8.08
CA ALA A 205 20.57 14.83 8.76
C ALA A 205 19.37 15.42 9.50
N GLY A 206 19.32 15.17 10.81
CA GLY A 206 18.40 15.82 11.72
C GLY A 206 16.94 15.36 11.62
N ASP A 207 16.09 16.03 12.41
CA ASP A 207 14.73 15.56 12.66
C ASP A 207 13.77 15.84 11.50
N ALA A 208 14.05 16.86 10.68
CA ALA A 208 13.31 17.16 9.46
C ALA A 208 13.39 16.00 8.45
N GLU A 209 14.59 15.48 8.19
CA GLU A 209 14.75 14.38 7.23
C GLU A 209 14.15 13.06 7.73
N ARG A 210 14.32 12.75 9.03
CA ARG A 210 13.68 11.59 9.68
C ARG A 210 12.15 11.68 9.60
N CYS A 211 11.61 12.87 9.87
CA CYS A 211 10.18 13.16 9.73
C CYS A 211 9.71 12.90 8.30
N VAL A 212 10.42 13.41 7.28
CA VAL A 212 10.04 13.20 5.88
C VAL A 212 10.10 11.72 5.49
N ILE A 213 11.14 10.97 5.87
CA ILE A 213 11.25 9.54 5.55
C ILE A 213 10.13 8.74 6.21
N TYR A 214 9.99 8.88 7.53
CA TYR A 214 8.99 8.16 8.30
C TYR A 214 7.61 8.45 7.74
N HIS A 215 7.25 9.72 7.58
CA HIS A 215 5.91 10.07 7.15
C HIS A 215 5.63 9.79 5.67
N SER A 216 6.62 9.90 4.78
CA SER A 216 6.42 9.60 3.36
C SER A 216 6.36 8.11 3.05
N PHE A 217 7.25 7.32 3.67
CA PHE A 217 7.49 5.94 3.24
C PHE A 217 6.92 4.91 4.21
N ILE A 218 6.85 5.22 5.50
CA ILE A 218 6.22 4.34 6.49
C ILE A 218 4.74 4.69 6.63
N MET A 219 4.42 5.99 6.70
CA MET A 219 3.05 6.47 6.93
C MET A 219 2.25 6.83 5.67
N GLY A 220 2.88 6.84 4.50
CA GLY A 220 2.22 7.14 3.22
C GLY A 220 1.68 8.56 3.06
N ARG A 221 2.10 9.50 3.90
CA ARG A 221 1.62 10.89 3.86
C ARG A 221 2.14 11.62 2.63
N LYS A 222 1.29 12.48 2.08
CA LYS A 222 1.71 13.42 1.01
C LYS A 222 2.52 14.57 1.62
N PRO A 223 3.43 15.21 0.86
CA PRO A 223 4.24 16.32 1.37
C PRO A 223 3.43 17.46 1.99
N GLY A 224 2.24 17.77 1.46
CA GLY A 224 1.33 18.76 2.04
C GLY A 224 0.82 18.37 3.44
N GLU A 225 0.49 17.10 3.66
CA GLU A 225 0.03 16.60 4.97
C GLU A 225 1.17 16.59 6.01
N ILE A 226 2.41 16.36 5.56
CA ILE A 226 3.60 16.42 6.41
C ILE A 226 3.85 17.86 6.86
N TYR A 227 3.77 18.83 5.93
CA TYR A 227 3.91 20.24 6.23
C TYR A 227 2.85 20.72 7.22
N GLU A 228 1.58 20.39 6.99
CA GLU A 228 0.48 20.75 7.90
C GLU A 228 0.69 20.23 9.33
N MET A 229 1.23 19.02 9.46
CA MET A 229 1.47 18.37 10.75
C MET A 229 2.74 18.88 11.46
N ARG A 230 3.80 19.23 10.72
CA ARG A 230 5.09 19.66 11.27
C ARG A 230 5.56 21.00 10.70
N ARG A 231 4.71 22.02 10.83
CA ARG A 231 5.03 23.41 10.45
C ARG A 231 6.20 24.00 11.24
N ASP A 232 6.56 23.37 12.36
CA ASP A 232 7.74 23.69 13.16
C ASP A 232 9.06 23.24 12.51
N LEU A 233 9.02 22.27 11.61
CA LEU A 233 10.21 21.72 10.93
C LEU A 233 10.40 22.22 9.50
N PHE A 234 9.37 22.83 8.90
CA PHE A 234 9.35 23.22 7.50
C PHE A 234 8.68 24.58 7.34
N GLU A 235 9.29 25.45 6.54
CA GLU A 235 8.80 26.77 6.14
C GLU A 235 7.75 26.68 5.02
N SER A 236 7.76 25.60 4.22
CA SER A 236 6.78 25.39 3.15
C SER A 236 6.62 23.93 2.72
N VAL A 237 5.53 23.63 2.01
CA VAL A 237 5.33 22.32 1.34
C VAL A 237 6.44 22.02 0.33
N THR A 238 6.93 23.04 -0.38
CA THR A 238 8.03 22.91 -1.36
C THR A 238 9.31 22.42 -0.69
N GLU A 239 9.57 22.87 0.54
CA GLU A 239 10.71 22.40 1.32
C GLU A 239 10.62 20.91 1.62
N VAL A 240 9.43 20.39 1.98
CA VAL A 240 9.22 18.95 2.18
C VAL A 240 9.54 18.15 0.91
N TYR A 241 9.16 18.67 -0.28
CA TYR A 241 9.53 18.05 -1.55
C TYR A 241 11.05 18.06 -1.79
N ASN A 242 11.73 19.17 -1.48
CA ASN A 242 13.18 19.31 -1.65
C ASN A 242 13.94 18.38 -0.69
N VAL A 243 13.53 18.33 0.57
CA VAL A 243 14.07 17.42 1.59
C VAL A 243 13.92 15.97 1.12
N LYS A 244 12.72 15.56 0.69
CA LYS A 244 12.47 14.21 0.17
C LYS A 244 13.38 13.86 -1.02
N ARG A 245 13.53 14.78 -1.97
CA ARG A 245 14.40 14.59 -3.14
C ARG A 245 15.87 14.46 -2.74
N ASN A 246 16.35 15.32 -1.84
CA ASN A 246 17.74 15.32 -1.39
C ASN A 246 18.09 14.02 -0.65
N ILE A 247 17.19 13.55 0.22
CA ILE A 247 17.36 12.27 0.92
C ILE A 247 17.44 11.13 -0.09
N LEU A 248 16.48 10.99 -1.00
CA LEU A 248 16.49 9.92 -2.01
C LEU A 248 17.73 9.98 -2.92
N GLY A 249 18.17 11.18 -3.30
CA GLY A 249 19.39 11.37 -4.07
C GLY A 249 20.66 11.02 -3.28
N ARG A 250 20.66 11.18 -1.96
CA ARG A 250 21.79 10.80 -1.10
C ARG A 250 21.81 9.30 -0.83
N LEU A 251 20.67 8.71 -0.48
CA LEU A 251 20.54 7.27 -0.22
C LEU A 251 20.84 6.44 -1.49
N SER A 252 20.35 6.87 -2.66
CA SER A 252 20.58 6.13 -3.92
C SER A 252 22.05 6.14 -4.39
N ARG A 253 22.85 7.12 -3.96
CA ARG A 253 24.29 7.19 -4.27
C ARG A 253 25.17 6.42 -3.28
N ASN A 254 24.64 6.01 -2.13
CA ASN A 254 25.40 5.27 -1.14
C ASN A 254 25.60 3.81 -1.59
N ARG A 255 26.85 3.43 -1.89
CA ARG A 255 27.20 2.10 -2.41
C ARG A 255 26.88 0.96 -1.44
N GLU A 256 27.03 1.20 -0.15
CA GLU A 256 26.77 0.22 0.90
C GLU A 256 25.28 -0.07 1.02
N LEU A 257 24.43 0.96 1.03
CA LEU A 257 22.97 0.80 0.99
C LEU A 257 22.51 0.07 -0.28
N ARG A 258 23.11 0.34 -1.44
CA ARG A 258 22.78 -0.38 -2.69
C ARG A 258 23.16 -1.87 -2.58
N ARG A 259 24.32 -2.17 -2.00
CA ARG A 259 24.78 -3.54 -1.75
C ARG A 259 23.86 -4.29 -0.78
N MET A 260 23.53 -3.68 0.36
CA MET A 260 22.58 -4.25 1.34
C MET A 260 21.18 -4.43 0.74
N ALA A 261 20.76 -3.52 -0.15
CA ALA A 261 19.50 -3.64 -0.88
C ALA A 261 19.57 -4.63 -2.07
N GLY A 262 20.66 -5.36 -2.28
CA GLY A 262 20.81 -6.34 -3.36
C GLY A 262 20.78 -5.73 -4.77
N MET A 263 21.10 -4.44 -4.92
CA MET A 263 21.19 -3.79 -6.23
C MET A 263 22.65 -3.79 -6.70
N SER A 264 22.91 -4.39 -7.87
CA SER A 264 24.26 -4.44 -8.46
C SER A 264 24.87 -3.03 -8.55
N ALA A 265 26.09 -2.89 -8.05
CA ALA A 265 26.85 -1.66 -8.19
C ALA A 265 27.27 -1.51 -9.66
N SER A 266 26.64 -0.59 -10.40
CA SER A 266 27.22 -0.04 -11.63
C SER A 266 28.39 0.88 -11.31
#